data_AF-A0A932K4M0-F1
#
_entry.id   AF-A0A932K4M0-F1
#
_cell.length_a   1.000
_cell.length_b   1.000
_cell.length_c   1.000
_cell.angle_alpha   90.00
_cell.angle_beta   90.00
_cell.angle_gamma   90.00
#
_symmetry.space_group_name_H-M   'P 1'
#
loop_
_entity.id
_entity.type
_entity.pdbx_description
1 polymer ?
#
loop_
_entity_poly.entity_id
_entity_poly.type
_entity_poly.pdbx_seq_one_letter_code
_entity_poly.pdbx_strand_id
1 'polypeptide(L)' 'LYSVSRDFIRNCRTPVLVLPDDVPGHPLQTSIDVASLAPNAEITVYPWKEPEELKQRTIDRVRRFLKAHVPMRAAAH' A
#
# COMPACT_ATOMS: atom_id res chain seq x y z
N LEU A 1 5.89 8.35 -10.63
CA LEU A 1 4.50 7.93 -10.87
C LEU A 1 4.22 8.01 -12.36
N TYR A 2 4.12 6.86 -13.01
CA TYR A 2 4.20 6.78 -14.48
C TYR A 2 2.84 6.71 -15.17
N SER A 3 1.82 6.14 -14.51
CA SER A 3 0.51 5.85 -15.11
C SER A 3 -0.61 6.80 -14.66
N VAL A 4 -0.44 7.50 -13.55
CA VAL A 4 -1.46 8.40 -12.97
C VAL A 4 -0.82 9.66 -12.41
N SER A 5 -1.58 10.75 -12.34
CA SER A 5 -1.13 12.02 -11.76
C SER A 5 -1.08 11.96 -10.23
N ARG A 6 -0.33 12.88 -9.62
CA ARG A 6 -0.32 13.04 -8.15
C ARG A 6 -1.68 13.47 -7.62
N ASP A 7 -2.42 14.29 -8.37
CA ASP A 7 -3.77 14.72 -8.01
C ASP A 7 -4.77 13.56 -8.01
N PHE A 8 -4.62 12.60 -8.93
CA PHE A 8 -5.42 11.38 -8.90
C PHE A 8 -5.22 10.62 -7.58
N ILE A 9 -3.96 10.49 -7.13
CA ILE A 9 -3.63 9.78 -5.88
C ILE A 9 -4.16 10.52 -4.66
N ARG A 10 -4.05 11.86 -4.62
CA ARG A 10 -4.63 12.69 -3.55
C ARG A 10 -6.15 12.49 -3.39
N ASN A 11 -6.83 12.17 -4.48
CA ASN A 11 -8.27 11.94 -4.50
C ASN A 11 -8.65 10.46 -4.39
N CYS A 12 -7.68 9.53 -4.33
CA CYS A 12 -7.95 8.11 -4.18
C CYS A 12 -8.41 7.80 -2.74
N ARG A 13 -9.72 7.58 -2.57
CA ARG A 13 -10.31 7.26 -1.25
C ARG A 13 -10.24 5.77 -0.90
N THR A 14 -9.96 4.91 -1.88
CA THR A 14 -9.75 3.48 -1.64
C THR A 14 -8.58 3.30 -0.66
N PRO A 15 -8.73 2.52 0.42
CA PRO A 15 -7.61 2.18 1.30
C PRO A 15 -6.45 1.57 0.50
N VAL A 16 -5.23 2.03 0.75
CA VAL A 16 -4.02 1.53 0.07
C VAL A 16 -3.01 1.07 1.10
N LEU A 17 -2.46 -0.14 0.94
CA LEU A 17 -1.30 -0.59 1.69
C LEU A 17 -0.07 -0.61 0.77
N VAL A 18 0.89 0.26 1.03
CA VAL A 18 2.15 0.36 0.28
C VAL A 18 3.21 -0.52 0.94
N LEU A 19 3.76 -1.46 0.17
CA LEU A 19 4.96 -2.21 0.55
C LEU A 19 6.15 -1.58 -0.20
N PRO A 20 7.03 -0.82 0.49
CA PRO A 20 8.16 -0.18 -0.17
C PRO A 20 9.13 -1.25 -0.70
N ASP A 21 9.77 -0.97 -1.84
CA ASP A 21 10.86 -1.73 -2.43
C ASP A 21 11.83 -0.70 -3.06
N ASP A 22 13.00 -1.12 -3.53
CA ASP A 22 14.01 -0.22 -4.11
C ASP A 22 14.56 -0.67 -5.47
N VAL A 23 13.93 -1.66 -6.09
CA VAL A 23 14.30 -2.12 -7.44
C VAL A 23 13.96 -1.08 -8.51
N PRO A 24 14.63 -1.06 -9.67
CA PRO A 24 14.42 -0.03 -10.71
C PRO A 24 12.95 0.14 -11.16
N GLY A 25 12.17 -0.94 -11.20
CA GLY A 25 10.74 -0.89 -11.52
C GLY A 25 9.85 -0.37 -10.40
N HIS A 26 10.35 -0.36 -9.16
CA HIS A 26 9.64 0.04 -7.94
C HIS A 26 10.55 0.91 -7.05
N PRO A 27 10.96 2.12 -7.47
CA PRO A 27 11.87 2.93 -6.68
C PRO A 27 11.25 3.34 -5.34
N LEU A 28 12.04 3.30 -4.27
CA LEU A 28 11.60 3.61 -2.91
C LEU A 28 10.89 4.97 -2.81
N GLN A 29 11.44 5.99 -3.47
CA GLN A 29 10.82 7.32 -3.50
C GLN A 29 9.40 7.31 -4.06
N THR A 30 9.12 6.46 -5.06
CA THR A 30 7.77 6.35 -5.61
C THR A 30 6.79 5.76 -4.59
N SER A 31 7.24 4.79 -3.78
CA SER A 31 6.45 4.23 -2.69
C SER A 31 6.14 5.26 -1.60
N ILE A 32 7.13 6.08 -1.23
CA ILE A 32 6.96 7.17 -0.26
C ILE A 32 5.99 8.22 -0.81
N ASP A 33 6.12 8.61 -2.08
CA ASP A 33 5.23 9.56 -2.74
C ASP A 33 3.77 9.07 -2.70
N VAL A 34 3.52 7.80 -3.04
CA VAL A 34 2.15 7.23 -3.00
C VAL A 34 1.58 7.28 -1.59
N ALA A 35 2.32 6.79 -0.60
CA ALA A 35 1.87 6.74 0.78
C ALA A 35 1.62 8.14 1.38
N SER A 36 2.39 9.14 0.93
CA SER A 36 2.25 10.52 1.42
C SER A 36 1.10 11.27 0.74
N LEU A 37 0.69 10.85 -0.46
CA LEU A 37 -0.35 11.54 -1.23
C LEU A 37 -1.74 10.94 -1.00
N ALA A 38 -1.86 9.62 -0.89
CA ALA A 38 -3.16 8.97 -0.76
C ALA A 38 -3.71 9.13 0.67
N PRO A 39 -4.93 9.67 0.85
CA PRO A 39 -5.46 10.06 2.16
C PRO A 39 -5.67 8.88 3.13
N ASN A 40 -5.89 7.67 2.60
CA ASN A 40 -6.14 6.46 3.38
C ASN A 40 -5.03 5.42 3.17
N ALA A 41 -3.80 5.88 2.97
CA ALA A 41 -2.66 4.99 2.78
C ALA A 41 -2.00 4.59 4.10
N GLU A 42 -1.64 3.31 4.18
CA GLU A 42 -0.65 2.78 5.12
C GLU A 42 0.62 2.41 4.37
N ILE A 43 1.77 2.48 5.04
CA ILE A 43 3.06 2.01 4.51
C ILE A 43 3.69 1.00 5.48
N THR A 44 4.27 -0.07 4.94
CA THR A 44 5.05 -1.03 5.74
C THR A 44 6.50 -0.56 5.87
N VAL A 45 7.27 -1.26 6.72
CA VAL A 45 8.73 -1.06 6.79
C VAL A 45 9.42 -1.56 5.51
N TYR A 46 10.64 -1.09 5.26
CA TYR A 46 11.56 -1.64 4.25
C TYR A 46 12.95 -1.85 4.90
N PRO A 47 13.67 -2.94 4.60
CA PRO A 47 13.21 -4.10 3.83
C PRO A 47 12.09 -4.85 4.57
N TRP A 48 11.12 -5.44 3.84
CA TRP A 48 10.01 -6.19 4.44
C TRP A 48 10.12 -7.72 4.28
N LYS A 49 11.01 -8.17 3.39
CA LYS A 49 11.18 -9.60 3.04
C LYS A 49 12.08 -10.33 4.04
N GLU A 50 13.01 -9.60 4.66
CA GLU A 50 14.02 -10.13 5.56
C GLU A 50 14.28 -9.16 6.71
N PRO A 51 14.64 -9.66 7.91
CA PRO A 51 14.74 -11.08 8.28
C PRO A 51 13.35 -11.76 8.39
N GLU A 52 13.31 -13.08 8.61
CA GLU A 52 12.07 -13.87 8.57
C GLU A 52 11.00 -13.35 9.53
N GLU A 53 11.38 -12.86 10.72
CA GLU A 53 10.45 -12.31 11.70
C GLU A 53 9.73 -11.07 11.13
N LEU A 54 10.45 -10.27 10.35
CA LEU A 54 9.93 -9.07 9.74
C LEU A 54 9.04 -9.40 8.55
N LYS A 55 9.36 -10.47 7.81
CA LYS A 55 8.46 -11.06 6.80
C LYS A 55 7.14 -11.50 7.41
N GLN A 56 7.17 -12.27 8.50
CA GLN A 56 5.96 -12.74 9.17
C GLN A 56 5.11 -11.59 9.71
N ARG A 57 5.74 -10.59 10.34
CA ARG A 57 5.04 -9.37 10.79
C ARG A 57 4.37 -8.62 9.64
N THR A 58 5.03 -8.55 8.47
CA THR A 58 4.47 -7.92 7.27
C THR A 58 3.28 -8.72 6.74
N ILE A 59 3.38 -10.05 6.67
CA ILE A 59 2.27 -10.93 6.29
C ILE A 59 1.05 -10.71 7.19
N ASP A 60 1.25 -10.65 8.51
CA ASP A 60 0.16 -10.43 9.45
C ASP A 60 -0.45 -9.02 9.34
N ARG A 61 0.36 -8.02 8.98
CA ARG A 61 -0.15 -6.68 8.67
C ARG A 61 -1.01 -6.69 7.41
N VAL A 62 -0.56 -7.34 6.33
CA VAL A 62 -1.35 -7.49 5.09
C VAL A 62 -2.67 -8.20 5.38
N ARG A 63 -2.65 -9.30 6.15
CA ARG A 63 -3.88 -10.02 6.54
C ARG A 63 -4.84 -9.13 7.33
N ARG A 64 -4.34 -8.33 8.27
CA ARG A 64 -5.18 -7.38 9.06
C ARG A 64 -5.78 -6.30 8.18
N PHE A 65 -4.98 -5.71 7.29
CA PHE A 65 -5.44 -4.69 6.35
C PHE A 65 -6.58 -5.22 5.47
N LEU A 66 -6.41 -6.39 4.85
CA LEU A 66 -7.44 -7.00 4.01
C LEU A 66 -8.73 -7.33 4.78
N LYS A 67 -8.61 -7.81 6.03
CA LYS A 67 -9.78 -8.06 6.89
C LYS A 67 -10.51 -6.78 7.28
N ALA A 68 -9.79 -5.68 7.52
CA ALA A 68 -10.36 -4.38 7.87
C ALA A 68 -11.01 -3.67 6.67
N HIS A 69 -10.51 -3.93 5.46
CA HIS A 69 -10.95 -3.29 4.23
C HIS A 69 -11.57 -4.28 3.24
N VAL A 70 -12.50 -5.10 3.72
CA VAL A 70 -13.35 -5.91 2.85
C VAL A 70 -14.26 -4.99 2.02
N PRO A 71 -14.37 -5.20 0.69
CA PRO A 71 -15.33 -4.48 -0.12
C PRO A 71 -16.72 -4.70 0.47
N MET A 72 -17.49 -3.63 0.69
CA MET A 72 -18.94 -3.79 0.80
C MET A 72 -19.36 -4.51 -0.47
N ARG A 73 -19.95 -5.71 -0.33
CA ARG A 73 -20.66 -6.32 -1.45
C ARG A 73 -21.60 -5.24 -1.98
N ALA A 74 -21.41 -4.83 -3.24
CA ALA A 74 -22.44 -4.07 -3.91
C ALA A 74 -23.71 -4.93 -3.77
N ALA A 75 -24.74 -4.37 -3.13
CA ALA A 75 -26.06 -4.98 -3.22
C ALA A 75 -26.34 -5.11 -4.72
N ALA A 76 -26.46 -6.35 -5.19
CA ALA A 76 -26.88 -6.60 -6.56
C ALA A 76 -28.28 -5.99 -6.69
N HIS A 77 -28.36 -4.88 -7.43
CA HIS A 77 -29.62 -4.30 -7.88
C HIS A 77 -30.06 -5.01 -9.16
#